data_AF-A0AAX1NEK4-F1
#
_entry.id   AF-A0AAX1NEK4-F1
#
_cell.length_a   1.000
_cell.length_b   1.000
_cell.length_c   1.000
_cell.angle_alpha   90.00
_cell.angle_beta   90.00
_cell.angle_gamma   90.00
#
_symmetry.space_group_name_H-M   'P 1'
#
loop_
_entity.id
_entity.type
_entity.pdbx_description
1 polymer ?
#
loop_
_entity_poly.entity_id
_entity_poly.type
_entity_poly.pdbx_seq_one_letter_code
_entity_poly.pdbx_strand_id
1 'polypeptide(L)'
;MFRNKLILLSLALSCCVVSCQIDDQDIQSQLDDLNGKVDELNQNLDSLDQELAALQEAHQQALLVKLQEMDDAMADLIAENEKLSEQYGEIADSLDSIKEEVEGGNNSIYYGDLLTAENYASYKAQGASIVTGNVLVTSAEQVEALSTLRVIGGNLQISEVMDAQLLALETIGGDVVLSEVKGGVTFDNLFTIAGRLYDRDNGEHTSLVANKLAFVAEGVEIVNNILLETVSFESISYAQSLVIDSYWAEDPDYNNYGALTTVKINGLDVEGNLTIRFGGTGAVNIGNVGGKLSLEKTKFTDITVEGTTLGELEVIWNSELVNLSLDELTTVNGKLNIGNNAPAGGIGIGGGSSVASTGFSVFPSFEKLTTVLGDINVEGNSNITAIESFNNMINYSGENISFINNGTLSVMDVFNELLVAENRISQYQVTKTRIFISEKVSWFNGFSKLTEGGEISLTVNNPSEESGGIGISSVIKLEGFSAITEATNVSLYIGEVTELNAFNVLETLTPKYPNYTYFTLDMPKESTVSFCSLSMILNKIKNGDFDNPYNASVKASIRDLNEWGYYGEVDDRDAAIDELLSVCE
;
A
#
# COMPACT_ATOMS: atom_id res chain seq x y z
N MET A 1 50.79 -16.05 -1.14
CA MET A 1 52.05 -15.29 -1.31
C MET A 1 51.90 -14.05 -0.46
N PHE A 2 52.48 -13.92 0.73
CA PHE A 2 53.91 -13.75 1.01
C PHE A 2 54.19 -14.20 2.45
N ARG A 3 55.05 -15.21 2.63
CA ARG A 3 55.70 -15.52 3.91
C ARG A 3 57.12 -14.99 3.79
N ASN A 4 57.43 -13.85 4.41
CA ASN A 4 58.82 -13.42 4.62
C ASN A 4 59.13 -13.48 6.11
N LYS A 5 59.84 -14.56 6.48
CA LYS A 5 60.55 -14.70 7.75
C LYS A 5 61.67 -13.64 7.78
N LEU A 6 61.64 -12.73 8.74
CA LEU A 6 62.79 -11.86 9.01
C LEU A 6 63.62 -12.51 10.14
N ILE A 7 64.54 -13.38 9.73
CA ILE A 7 65.73 -13.75 10.50
C ILE A 7 66.75 -12.66 10.21
N LEU A 8 67.05 -11.76 11.14
CA LEU A 8 68.29 -10.96 11.14
C LEU A 8 68.38 -10.11 12.42
N LEU A 9 69.01 -10.65 13.46
CA LEU A 9 69.75 -9.83 14.43
C LEU A 9 70.86 -10.66 15.13
N SER A 10 71.73 -11.27 14.32
CA SER A 10 73.04 -11.72 14.77
C SER A 10 74.09 -10.96 13.96
N LEU A 11 74.61 -9.87 14.52
CA LEU A 11 75.92 -9.21 14.25
C LEU A 11 75.83 -7.71 14.58
N ALA A 12 75.98 -7.36 15.86
CA ALA A 12 76.59 -6.11 16.29
C ALA A 12 77.03 -6.21 17.77
N LEU A 13 77.64 -7.34 18.15
CA LEU A 13 78.36 -7.47 19.41
C LEU A 13 79.86 -7.43 19.10
N SER A 14 80.44 -6.23 19.03
CA SER A 14 81.87 -6.04 19.25
C SER A 14 82.22 -4.58 19.48
N CYS A 15 82.86 -4.33 20.64
CA CYS A 15 83.59 -3.14 21.06
C CYS A 15 82.78 -1.92 21.56
N CYS A 16 82.47 -1.93 22.86
CA CYS A 16 83.19 -1.09 23.84
C CYS A 16 82.66 -1.36 25.26
N VAL A 17 83.54 -1.91 26.11
CA VAL A 17 83.29 -2.16 27.53
C VAL A 17 83.67 -0.91 28.31
N VAL A 18 82.70 -0.11 28.79
CA VAL A 18 82.87 0.77 29.95
C VAL A 18 81.52 0.97 30.66
N SER A 19 81.41 0.35 31.83
CA SER A 19 80.48 0.66 32.93
C SER A 19 79.03 1.03 32.59
N CYS A 20 78.17 0.03 32.51
CA CYS A 20 76.90 0.05 33.20
C CYS A 20 76.45 -1.41 33.33
N GLN A 21 76.13 -1.87 34.54
CA GLN A 21 75.22 -3.00 34.69
C GLN A 21 73.89 -2.52 34.12
N ILE A 22 73.72 -2.62 32.80
CA ILE A 22 72.38 -2.63 32.20
C ILE A 22 71.93 -4.05 32.47
N ASP A 23 70.96 -4.19 33.38
CA ASP A 23 70.41 -5.47 33.79
C ASP A 23 69.99 -6.27 32.54
N ASP A 24 70.69 -7.36 32.24
CA ASP A 24 70.28 -8.34 31.21
C ASP A 24 68.82 -8.78 31.42
N GLN A 25 68.30 -8.69 32.65
CA GLN A 25 66.89 -8.90 32.99
C GLN A 25 65.92 -7.86 32.38
N ASP A 26 66.32 -6.59 32.26
CA ASP A 26 65.46 -5.53 31.72
C ASP A 26 65.32 -5.68 30.19
N ILE A 27 66.41 -6.04 29.51
CA ILE A 27 66.40 -6.38 28.08
C ILE A 27 65.59 -7.66 27.85
N GLN A 28 65.74 -8.69 28.69
CA GLN A 28 64.98 -9.92 28.58
C GLN A 28 63.47 -9.69 28.78
N SER A 29 63.10 -8.85 29.76
CA SER A 29 61.70 -8.48 30.02
C SER A 29 61.08 -7.70 28.85
N GLN A 30 61.83 -6.82 28.20
CA GLN A 30 61.37 -6.11 27.00
C GLN A 30 61.20 -7.06 25.80
N LEU A 31 62.04 -8.09 25.70
CA LEU A 31 61.96 -9.11 24.66
C LEU A 31 60.75 -10.04 24.86
N ASP A 32 60.44 -10.39 26.10
CA ASP A 32 59.27 -11.19 26.45
C ASP A 32 57.96 -10.39 26.22
N ASP A 33 57.92 -9.09 26.54
CA ASP A 33 56.79 -8.19 26.23
C ASP A 33 56.58 -8.03 24.71
N LEU A 34 57.66 -7.89 23.95
CA LEU A 34 57.60 -7.85 22.49
C LEU A 34 57.10 -9.16 21.89
N ASN A 35 57.53 -10.31 22.41
CA ASN A 35 57.03 -11.61 21.97
C ASN A 35 55.54 -11.77 22.30
N GLY A 36 55.09 -11.35 23.48
CA GLY A 36 53.67 -11.34 23.86
C GLY A 36 52.83 -10.50 22.90
N LYS A 37 53.29 -9.29 22.56
CA LYS A 37 52.61 -8.42 21.58
C LYS A 37 52.58 -9.02 20.16
N VAL A 38 53.64 -9.73 19.76
CA VAL A 38 53.68 -10.44 18.47
C VAL A 38 52.67 -11.59 18.44
N ASP A 39 52.53 -12.33 19.55
CA ASP A 39 51.56 -13.41 19.66
C ASP A 39 50.11 -12.88 19.65
N GLU A 40 49.82 -11.77 20.35
CA GLU A 40 48.53 -11.08 20.28
C GLU A 40 48.21 -10.57 18.86
N LEU A 41 49.20 -9.97 18.17
CA LEU A 41 49.04 -9.53 16.80
C LEU A 41 48.73 -10.68 15.84
N ASN A 42 49.37 -11.84 16.03
CA ASN A 42 49.10 -13.04 15.22
C ASN A 42 47.69 -13.59 15.48
N GLN A 43 47.24 -13.61 16.74
CA GLN A 43 45.87 -14.03 17.08
C GLN A 43 44.82 -13.09 16.46
N ASN A 44 45.06 -11.78 16.51
CA ASN A 44 44.18 -10.80 15.87
C ASN A 44 44.16 -10.99 14.35
N LEU A 45 45.30 -11.31 13.73
CA LEU A 45 45.38 -11.58 12.29
C LEU A 45 44.58 -12.83 11.90
N ASP A 46 44.71 -13.92 12.66
CA ASP A 46 43.97 -15.16 12.44
C ASP A 46 42.44 -14.95 12.61
N SER A 47 42.04 -14.11 13.58
CA SER A 47 40.64 -13.71 13.78
C SER A 47 40.11 -12.91 12.58
N LEU A 48 40.90 -11.95 12.09
CA LEU A 48 40.54 -11.13 10.93
C LEU A 48 40.40 -11.98 9.65
N ASP A 49 41.29 -12.96 9.46
CA ASP A 49 41.22 -13.90 8.34
C ASP A 49 39.97 -14.79 8.41
N GLN A 50 39.54 -15.19 9.60
CA GLN A 50 38.28 -15.93 9.80
C GLN A 50 37.04 -15.06 9.53
N GLU A 51 37.02 -13.83 10.04
CA GLU A 51 35.93 -12.88 9.76
C GLU A 51 35.84 -12.57 8.27
N LEU A 52 36.98 -12.37 7.59
CA LEU A 52 37.02 -12.13 6.16
C LEU A 52 36.47 -13.33 5.37
N ALA A 53 36.80 -14.56 5.76
CA ALA A 53 36.29 -15.76 5.12
C ALA A 53 34.77 -15.90 5.32
N ALA A 54 34.26 -15.65 6.53
CA ALA A 54 32.83 -15.68 6.83
C ALA A 54 32.06 -14.60 6.06
N LEU A 55 32.62 -13.39 5.98
CA LEU A 55 32.03 -12.29 5.21
C LEU A 55 32.00 -12.60 3.71
N GLN A 56 33.07 -13.20 3.17
CA GLN A 56 33.11 -13.66 1.78
C GLN A 56 32.05 -14.72 1.49
N GLU A 57 31.86 -15.70 2.39
CA GLU A 57 30.84 -16.73 2.24
C GLU A 57 29.43 -16.15 2.31
N ALA A 58 29.14 -15.28 3.29
CA ALA A 58 27.85 -14.60 3.41
C ALA A 58 27.55 -13.73 2.18
N HIS A 59 28.54 -12.98 1.67
CA HIS A 59 28.39 -12.18 0.47
C HIS A 59 28.15 -13.04 -0.78
N GLN A 60 28.84 -14.18 -0.90
CA GLN A 60 28.65 -15.12 -2.00
C GLN A 60 27.24 -15.75 -1.96
N GLN A 61 26.72 -16.11 -0.79
CA GLN A 61 25.36 -16.62 -0.64
C GLN A 61 24.31 -15.56 -0.97
N ALA A 62 24.47 -14.33 -0.46
CA ALA A 62 23.57 -13.22 -0.77
C ALA A 62 23.53 -12.90 -2.28
N LEU A 63 24.69 -12.94 -2.95
CA LEU A 63 24.77 -12.75 -4.40
C LEU A 63 24.06 -13.88 -5.15
N LEU A 64 24.14 -15.12 -4.67
CA LEU A 64 23.50 -16.27 -5.30
C LEU A 64 21.97 -16.22 -5.17
N VAL A 65 21.46 -15.76 -4.03
CA VAL A 65 20.02 -15.46 -3.84
C VAL A 65 19.58 -14.35 -4.80
N LYS A 66 20.35 -13.26 -4.91
CA LYS A 66 20.05 -12.15 -5.84
C LYS A 66 20.07 -12.58 -7.32
N LEU A 67 20.97 -13.51 -7.69
CA LEU A 67 20.98 -14.08 -9.04
C LEU A 67 19.74 -14.93 -9.30
N GLN A 68 19.29 -15.71 -8.33
CA GLN A 68 18.06 -16.49 -8.46
C GLN A 68 16.83 -15.59 -8.60
N GLU A 69 16.69 -14.56 -7.75
CA GLU A 69 15.62 -13.55 -7.87
C GLU A 69 15.61 -12.88 -9.25
N MET A 70 16.79 -12.61 -9.81
CA MET A 70 16.93 -12.00 -11.14
C MET A 70 16.59 -13.00 -12.27
N ASP A 71 16.94 -14.27 -12.13
CA ASP A 71 16.59 -15.33 -13.09
C ASP A 71 15.07 -15.58 -13.10
N ASP A 72 14.44 -15.58 -11.92
CA ASP A 72 12.99 -15.73 -11.77
C ASP A 72 12.27 -14.52 -12.41
N ALA A 73 12.69 -13.29 -12.08
CA ALA A 73 12.14 -12.08 -12.70
C ALA A 73 12.34 -12.03 -14.22
N MET A 74 13.46 -12.54 -14.73
CA MET A 74 13.70 -12.62 -16.18
C MET A 74 12.80 -13.66 -16.84
N ALA A 75 12.53 -14.79 -16.16
CA ALA A 75 11.59 -15.80 -16.65
C ALA A 75 10.16 -15.24 -16.75
N ASP A 76 9.73 -14.47 -15.74
CA ASP A 76 8.41 -13.82 -15.74
C ASP A 76 8.29 -12.80 -16.87
N LEU A 77 9.31 -11.94 -17.08
CA LEU A 77 9.36 -11.00 -18.20
C LEU A 77 9.33 -11.69 -19.57
N ILE A 78 9.98 -12.84 -19.71
CA ILE A 78 9.93 -13.63 -20.95
C ILE A 78 8.52 -14.15 -21.19
N ALA A 79 7.86 -14.72 -20.17
CA ALA A 79 6.50 -15.24 -20.28
C ALA A 79 5.47 -14.15 -20.60
N GLU A 80 5.60 -12.98 -19.97
CA GLU A 80 4.76 -11.81 -20.25
C GLU A 80 4.95 -11.32 -21.69
N ASN A 81 6.20 -11.19 -22.15
CA ASN A 81 6.51 -10.75 -23.51
C ASN A 81 6.04 -11.77 -24.57
N GLU A 82 6.10 -13.07 -24.27
CA GLU A 82 5.52 -14.11 -25.13
C GLU A 82 4.00 -13.94 -25.27
N LYS A 83 3.27 -13.70 -24.16
CA LYS A 83 1.82 -13.47 -24.17
C LYS A 83 1.43 -12.20 -24.94
N LEU A 84 2.14 -11.09 -24.70
CA LEU A 84 1.95 -9.85 -25.47
C LEU A 84 2.23 -10.07 -26.95
N SER A 85 3.32 -10.77 -27.30
CA SER A 85 3.66 -11.07 -28.68
C SER A 85 2.60 -11.93 -29.36
N GLU A 86 1.97 -12.88 -28.65
CA GLU A 86 0.85 -13.67 -29.17
C GLU A 86 -0.38 -12.80 -29.42
N GLN A 87 -0.78 -11.95 -28.46
CA GLN A 87 -1.89 -11.02 -28.62
C GLN A 87 -1.67 -10.03 -29.78
N TYR A 88 -0.48 -9.43 -29.87
CA TYR A 88 -0.13 -8.56 -31.00
C TYR A 88 -0.14 -9.31 -32.33
N GLY A 89 0.29 -10.58 -32.34
CA GLY A 89 0.19 -11.46 -33.50
C GLY A 89 -1.25 -11.65 -33.95
N GLU A 90 -2.16 -12.01 -33.04
CA GLU A 90 -3.59 -12.19 -33.36
C GLU A 90 -4.23 -10.91 -33.90
N ILE A 91 -3.96 -9.75 -33.27
CA ILE A 91 -4.47 -8.46 -33.72
C ILE A 91 -3.90 -8.09 -35.09
N ALA A 92 -2.60 -8.31 -35.32
CA ALA A 92 -1.96 -8.03 -36.60
C ALA A 92 -2.50 -8.92 -37.71
N ASP A 93 -2.65 -10.22 -37.47
CA ASP A 93 -3.22 -11.18 -38.41
C ASP A 93 -4.69 -10.84 -38.74
N SER A 94 -5.48 -10.47 -37.73
CA SER A 94 -6.86 -9.97 -37.90
C SER A 94 -6.89 -8.71 -38.78
N LEU A 95 -6.02 -7.73 -38.50
CA LEU A 95 -5.94 -6.49 -39.24
C LEU A 95 -5.51 -6.70 -40.70
N ASP A 96 -4.51 -7.56 -40.93
CA ASP A 96 -4.07 -7.92 -42.28
C ASP A 96 -5.18 -8.67 -43.04
N SER A 97 -5.91 -9.56 -42.38
CA SER A 97 -7.09 -10.23 -42.96
C SER A 97 -8.21 -9.24 -43.31
N ILE A 98 -8.53 -8.28 -42.43
CA ILE A 98 -9.50 -7.21 -42.70
C ILE A 98 -9.03 -6.36 -43.89
N LYS A 99 -7.74 -6.03 -43.93
CA LYS A 99 -7.15 -5.24 -45.02
C LYS A 99 -7.23 -5.97 -46.36
N GLU A 100 -6.90 -7.26 -46.40
CA GLU A 100 -7.06 -8.09 -47.60
C GLU A 100 -8.53 -8.17 -48.04
N GLU A 101 -9.47 -8.26 -47.09
CA GLU A 101 -10.91 -8.26 -47.36
C GLU A 101 -11.42 -6.91 -47.91
N VAL A 102 -10.88 -5.80 -47.42
CA VAL A 102 -11.14 -4.45 -47.94
C VAL A 102 -10.56 -4.27 -49.34
N GLU A 103 -9.35 -4.76 -49.59
CA GLU A 103 -8.68 -4.69 -50.90
C GLU A 103 -9.32 -5.66 -51.93
N GLY A 104 -9.89 -6.77 -51.45
CA GLY A 104 -10.38 -7.89 -52.24
C GLY A 104 -11.75 -7.70 -52.92
N GLY A 105 -12.59 -6.74 -52.51
CA GLY A 105 -13.79 -6.40 -53.29
C GLY A 105 -14.87 -5.54 -52.61
N ASN A 106 -15.67 -4.84 -53.42
CA ASN A 106 -16.74 -3.94 -52.94
C ASN A 106 -17.86 -4.59 -52.11
N ASN A 107 -18.04 -5.92 -52.19
CA ASN A 107 -19.14 -6.58 -51.50
C ASN A 107 -18.86 -6.85 -50.01
N SER A 108 -17.61 -6.81 -49.54
CA SER A 108 -17.28 -7.01 -48.12
C SER A 108 -17.69 -5.83 -47.23
N ILE A 109 -17.88 -4.64 -47.81
CA ILE A 109 -18.13 -3.39 -47.08
C ILE A 109 -19.54 -2.86 -47.35
N TYR A 110 -20.36 -2.81 -46.31
CA TYR A 110 -21.63 -2.09 -46.32
C TYR A 110 -21.42 -0.62 -45.93
N TYR A 111 -21.68 0.29 -46.88
CA TYR A 111 -21.56 1.72 -46.68
C TYR A 111 -22.87 2.31 -46.15
N GLY A 112 -22.92 2.60 -44.85
CA GLY A 112 -24.07 3.22 -44.20
C GLY A 112 -24.36 2.59 -42.83
N ASP A 113 -25.50 2.97 -42.26
CA ASP A 113 -25.94 2.49 -40.95
C ASP A 113 -26.86 1.26 -41.07
N LEU A 114 -26.84 0.41 -40.05
CA LEU A 114 -27.79 -0.68 -39.85
C LEU A 114 -28.80 -0.29 -38.75
N LEU A 115 -29.78 0.54 -39.12
CA LEU A 115 -30.79 1.05 -38.18
C LEU A 115 -32.20 0.48 -38.43
N THR A 116 -32.47 0.07 -39.67
CA THR A 116 -33.80 -0.37 -40.10
C THR A 116 -33.75 -1.77 -40.70
N ALA A 117 -34.89 -2.48 -40.73
CA ALA A 117 -34.98 -3.80 -41.37
C ALA A 117 -34.52 -3.80 -42.84
N GLU A 118 -34.71 -2.69 -43.56
CA GLU A 118 -34.25 -2.53 -44.96
C GLU A 118 -32.71 -2.48 -45.05
N ASN A 119 -32.05 -1.84 -44.09
CA ASN A 119 -30.59 -1.83 -44.01
C ASN A 119 -30.05 -3.24 -43.78
N TYR A 120 -30.59 -3.96 -42.80
CA TYR A 120 -30.20 -5.34 -42.48
C TYR A 120 -30.44 -6.30 -43.66
N ALA A 121 -31.56 -6.18 -44.36
CA ALA A 121 -31.83 -6.98 -45.56
C ALA A 121 -30.81 -6.70 -46.67
N SER A 122 -30.45 -5.44 -46.88
CA SER A 122 -29.46 -5.02 -47.88
C SER A 122 -28.05 -5.52 -47.53
N TYR A 123 -27.65 -5.37 -46.26
CA TYR A 123 -26.39 -5.90 -45.72
C TYR A 123 -26.29 -7.41 -45.91
N LYS A 124 -27.33 -8.16 -45.52
CA LYS A 124 -27.37 -9.61 -45.65
C LYS A 124 -27.36 -10.07 -47.11
N ALA A 125 -28.04 -9.35 -48.00
CA ALA A 125 -28.03 -9.63 -49.43
C ALA A 125 -26.66 -9.36 -50.08
N GLN A 126 -25.93 -8.37 -49.57
CA GLN A 126 -24.58 -8.06 -50.01
C GLN A 126 -23.55 -9.10 -49.52
N GLY A 127 -23.80 -9.72 -48.37
CA GLY A 127 -22.86 -10.64 -47.73
C GLY A 127 -21.63 -9.93 -47.16
N ALA A 128 -21.82 -8.69 -46.73
CA ALA A 128 -20.77 -7.89 -46.11
C ALA A 128 -20.41 -8.42 -44.71
N SER A 129 -19.20 -8.12 -44.27
CA SER A 129 -18.68 -8.38 -42.92
C SER A 129 -18.20 -7.10 -42.23
N ILE A 130 -18.16 -5.98 -42.96
CA ILE A 130 -17.73 -4.66 -42.50
C ILE A 130 -18.88 -3.68 -42.69
N VAL A 131 -19.19 -2.90 -41.67
CA VAL A 131 -20.17 -1.81 -41.71
C VAL A 131 -19.46 -0.50 -41.40
N THR A 132 -19.56 0.50 -42.27
CA THR A 132 -18.87 1.78 -42.04
C THR A 132 -19.59 2.70 -41.06
N GLY A 133 -20.90 2.52 -40.88
CA GLY A 133 -21.76 3.37 -40.06
C GLY A 133 -22.11 2.76 -38.69
N ASN A 134 -23.19 3.25 -38.10
CA ASN A 134 -23.71 2.81 -36.82
C ASN A 134 -24.56 1.54 -36.96
N VAL A 135 -24.64 0.74 -35.90
CA VAL A 135 -25.42 -0.49 -35.84
C VAL A 135 -26.35 -0.46 -34.63
N LEU A 136 -27.65 -0.65 -34.87
CA LEU A 136 -28.67 -0.74 -33.82
C LEU A 136 -29.32 -2.13 -33.82
N VAL A 137 -29.09 -2.89 -32.76
CA VAL A 137 -29.62 -4.23 -32.55
C VAL A 137 -30.77 -4.18 -31.54
N THR A 138 -31.97 -4.51 -31.98
CA THR A 138 -33.23 -4.50 -31.22
C THR A 138 -34.00 -5.82 -31.28
N SER A 139 -33.51 -6.81 -32.02
CA SER A 139 -34.14 -8.13 -32.13
C SER A 139 -33.14 -9.25 -32.32
N ALA A 140 -33.56 -10.48 -32.00
CA ALA A 140 -32.75 -11.68 -32.20
C ALA A 140 -32.42 -11.93 -33.69
N GLU A 141 -33.33 -11.59 -34.60
CA GLU A 141 -33.06 -11.70 -36.05
C GLU A 141 -31.95 -10.75 -36.50
N GLN A 142 -31.82 -9.57 -35.86
CA GLN A 142 -30.73 -8.65 -36.12
C GLN A 142 -29.40 -9.19 -35.59
N VAL A 143 -29.39 -9.83 -34.41
CA VAL A 143 -28.19 -10.54 -33.90
C VAL A 143 -27.75 -11.63 -34.90
N GLU A 144 -28.68 -12.48 -35.35
CA GLU A 144 -28.38 -13.55 -36.32
C GLU A 144 -27.85 -13.00 -37.64
N ALA A 145 -28.41 -11.88 -38.12
CA ALA A 145 -27.96 -11.20 -39.32
C ALA A 145 -26.50 -10.74 -39.21
N LEU A 146 -26.01 -10.40 -38.01
CA LEU A 146 -24.65 -9.93 -37.74
C LEU A 146 -23.66 -11.05 -37.41
N SER A 147 -24.03 -12.33 -37.55
CA SER A 147 -23.17 -13.47 -37.20
C SER A 147 -21.79 -13.50 -37.88
N THR A 148 -21.64 -12.84 -39.03
CA THR A 148 -20.36 -12.70 -39.76
C THR A 148 -19.77 -11.29 -39.72
N LEU A 149 -20.36 -10.38 -38.93
CA LEU A 149 -19.90 -9.01 -38.80
C LEU A 149 -18.57 -9.00 -38.04
N ARG A 150 -17.53 -8.45 -38.66
CA ARG A 150 -16.18 -8.31 -38.10
C ARG A 150 -15.87 -6.89 -37.65
N VAL A 151 -16.36 -5.88 -38.37
CA VAL A 151 -16.01 -4.47 -38.11
C VAL A 151 -17.22 -3.57 -38.15
N ILE A 152 -17.34 -2.72 -37.13
CA ILE A 152 -18.24 -1.57 -37.11
C ILE A 152 -17.40 -0.30 -37.11
N GLY A 153 -17.57 0.57 -38.11
CA GLY A 153 -16.87 1.85 -38.18
C GLY A 153 -17.46 2.93 -37.26
N GLY A 154 -18.75 2.85 -36.96
CA GLY A 154 -19.46 3.74 -36.04
C GLY A 154 -19.74 3.11 -34.67
N ASN A 155 -20.86 3.52 -34.07
CA ASN A 155 -21.30 3.03 -32.77
C ASN A 155 -22.08 1.72 -32.89
N LEU A 156 -21.98 0.88 -31.86
CA LEU A 156 -22.84 -0.28 -31.64
C LEU A 156 -23.82 0.01 -30.50
N GLN A 157 -25.12 -0.09 -30.76
CA GLN A 157 -26.14 -0.10 -29.73
C GLN A 157 -26.89 -1.43 -29.72
N ILE A 158 -27.00 -2.07 -28.57
CA ILE A 158 -27.82 -3.25 -28.35
C ILE A 158 -28.89 -2.88 -27.32
N SER A 159 -30.16 -3.10 -27.67
CA SER A 159 -31.29 -2.72 -26.84
C SER A 159 -32.42 -3.74 -26.87
N GLU A 160 -33.04 -4.01 -25.73
CA GLU A 160 -34.21 -4.90 -25.60
C GLU A 160 -33.98 -6.35 -26.12
N VAL A 161 -32.73 -6.79 -26.28
CA VAL A 161 -32.37 -8.10 -26.83
C VAL A 161 -32.03 -9.08 -25.71
N MET A 162 -32.46 -10.34 -25.87
CA MET A 162 -32.08 -11.47 -25.03
C MET A 162 -30.88 -12.20 -25.63
N ASP A 163 -29.84 -12.44 -24.81
CA ASP A 163 -28.67 -13.26 -25.15
C ASP A 163 -27.97 -12.85 -26.45
N ALA A 164 -27.49 -11.60 -26.53
CA ALA A 164 -26.86 -11.07 -27.73
C ALA A 164 -25.43 -11.62 -27.92
N GLN A 165 -25.21 -12.33 -29.03
CA GLN A 165 -23.92 -12.94 -29.36
C GLN A 165 -23.38 -12.39 -30.68
N LEU A 166 -22.29 -11.61 -30.62
CA LEU A 166 -21.60 -11.05 -31.78
C LEU A 166 -20.19 -11.62 -31.85
N LEU A 167 -20.12 -12.94 -32.07
CA LEU A 167 -18.90 -13.74 -31.88
C LEU A 167 -17.79 -13.40 -32.89
N ALA A 168 -18.15 -13.00 -34.10
CA ALA A 168 -17.19 -12.64 -35.15
C ALA A 168 -16.70 -11.19 -35.06
N LEU A 169 -17.29 -10.36 -34.19
CA LEU A 169 -16.99 -8.95 -34.12
C LEU A 169 -15.60 -8.73 -33.53
N GLU A 170 -14.72 -8.05 -34.26
CA GLU A 170 -13.31 -7.85 -33.94
C GLU A 170 -12.99 -6.41 -33.53
N THR A 171 -13.68 -5.41 -34.10
CA THR A 171 -13.37 -3.99 -33.88
C THR A 171 -14.61 -3.10 -33.99
N ILE A 172 -14.68 -2.09 -33.10
CA ILE A 172 -15.71 -1.05 -33.09
C ILE A 172 -15.04 0.31 -33.08
N GLY A 173 -15.32 1.13 -34.10
CA GLY A 173 -14.73 2.45 -34.31
C GLY A 173 -15.34 3.57 -33.48
N GLY A 174 -16.47 3.32 -32.83
CA GLY A 174 -17.14 4.25 -31.92
C GLY A 174 -17.50 3.63 -30.58
N ASP A 175 -18.60 4.09 -30.00
CA ASP A 175 -19.09 3.65 -28.69
C ASP A 175 -19.83 2.32 -28.77
N VAL A 176 -19.80 1.58 -27.67
CA VAL A 176 -20.69 0.45 -27.40
C VAL A 176 -21.70 0.87 -26.34
N VAL A 177 -22.99 0.73 -26.63
CA VAL A 177 -24.08 1.06 -25.70
C VAL A 177 -24.98 -0.16 -25.53
N LEU A 178 -25.01 -0.71 -24.31
CA LEU A 178 -25.90 -1.77 -23.88
C LEU A 178 -26.96 -1.16 -22.96
N SER A 179 -28.20 -1.14 -23.42
CA SER A 179 -29.33 -0.52 -22.71
C SER A 179 -30.57 -1.39 -22.77
N GLU A 180 -31.24 -1.64 -21.66
CA GLU A 180 -32.37 -2.58 -21.57
C GLU A 180 -32.08 -3.98 -22.15
N VAL A 181 -30.82 -4.41 -22.17
CA VAL A 181 -30.43 -5.77 -22.60
C VAL A 181 -30.82 -6.81 -21.54
N LYS A 182 -31.03 -8.05 -21.99
CA LYS A 182 -31.49 -9.17 -21.17
C LYS A 182 -30.58 -10.37 -21.37
N GLY A 183 -30.36 -11.15 -20.30
CA GLY A 183 -29.46 -12.30 -20.37
C GLY A 183 -28.01 -11.88 -20.63
N GLY A 184 -27.27 -12.69 -21.38
CA GLY A 184 -25.84 -12.47 -21.65
C GLY A 184 -25.55 -11.62 -22.88
N VAL A 185 -24.42 -10.91 -22.87
CA VAL A 185 -23.83 -10.26 -24.04
C VAL A 185 -22.40 -10.79 -24.21
N THR A 186 -22.10 -11.32 -25.40
CA THR A 186 -20.82 -12.00 -25.66
C THR A 186 -20.17 -11.52 -26.95
N PHE A 187 -18.89 -11.18 -26.84
CA PHE A 187 -17.98 -10.80 -27.91
C PHE A 187 -16.71 -11.66 -27.85
N ASP A 188 -16.71 -12.83 -28.51
CA ASP A 188 -15.58 -13.78 -28.43
C ASP A 188 -14.29 -13.23 -29.05
N ASN A 189 -14.39 -12.46 -30.13
CA ASN A 189 -13.23 -11.99 -30.90
C ASN A 189 -13.01 -10.47 -30.86
N LEU A 190 -13.74 -9.73 -30.02
CA LEU A 190 -13.62 -8.28 -29.99
C LEU A 190 -12.30 -7.88 -29.35
N PHE A 191 -11.44 -7.19 -30.10
CA PHE A 191 -10.13 -6.75 -29.63
C PHE A 191 -10.14 -5.28 -29.19
N THR A 192 -10.87 -4.42 -29.90
CA THR A 192 -10.78 -2.97 -29.73
C THR A 192 -12.11 -2.25 -29.78
N ILE A 193 -12.26 -1.25 -28.90
CA ILE A 193 -13.33 -0.25 -28.92
C ILE A 193 -12.64 1.12 -28.95
N ALA A 194 -12.82 1.87 -30.03
CA ALA A 194 -12.20 3.18 -30.19
C ALA A 194 -12.96 4.31 -29.46
N GLY A 195 -14.21 4.07 -29.06
CA GLY A 195 -14.98 4.94 -28.17
C GLY A 195 -15.04 4.42 -26.74
N ARG A 196 -16.19 4.61 -26.10
CA ARG A 196 -16.51 4.14 -24.74
C ARG A 196 -17.41 2.90 -24.75
N LEU A 197 -17.26 2.04 -23.75
CA LEU A 197 -18.25 1.00 -23.44
C LEU A 197 -19.19 1.52 -22.33
N TYR A 198 -20.49 1.59 -22.64
CA TYR A 198 -21.56 1.87 -21.69
C TYR A 198 -22.44 0.63 -21.55
N ASP A 199 -22.49 0.07 -20.35
CA ASP A 199 -23.44 -0.97 -19.95
C ASP A 199 -24.24 -0.45 -18.77
N ARG A 200 -25.43 0.09 -19.05
CA ARG A 200 -26.18 0.83 -18.04
C ARG A 200 -27.66 0.54 -18.00
N ASP A 201 -28.20 0.64 -16.78
CA ASP A 201 -29.63 0.63 -16.50
C ASP A 201 -30.33 -0.64 -17.01
N ASN A 202 -29.67 -1.80 -16.92
CA ASN A 202 -30.22 -3.08 -17.36
C ASN A 202 -30.83 -3.89 -16.20
N GLY A 203 -32.15 -4.10 -16.26
CA GLY A 203 -32.88 -4.84 -15.23
C GLY A 203 -32.73 -6.37 -15.32
N GLU A 204 -32.39 -6.91 -16.49
CA GLU A 204 -32.36 -8.36 -16.76
C GLU A 204 -31.02 -8.84 -17.35
N HIS A 205 -30.01 -7.98 -17.46
CA HIS A 205 -28.68 -8.34 -17.97
C HIS A 205 -27.93 -9.17 -16.94
N THR A 206 -27.34 -10.30 -17.35
CA THR A 206 -26.68 -11.26 -16.44
C THR A 206 -25.19 -11.41 -16.66
N SER A 207 -24.67 -11.17 -17.87
CA SER A 207 -23.23 -11.27 -18.13
C SER A 207 -22.75 -10.43 -19.29
N LEU A 208 -21.59 -9.77 -19.15
CA LEU A 208 -20.85 -9.12 -20.22
C LEU A 208 -19.48 -9.77 -20.38
N VAL A 209 -19.25 -10.42 -21.52
CA VAL A 209 -18.02 -11.20 -21.77
C VAL A 209 -17.37 -10.77 -23.07
N ALA A 210 -16.14 -10.25 -22.97
CA ALA A 210 -15.29 -9.90 -24.10
C ALA A 210 -13.81 -10.22 -23.75
N ASN A 211 -13.48 -11.51 -23.64
CA ASN A 211 -12.18 -11.93 -23.08
C ASN A 211 -10.98 -11.58 -23.95
N LYS A 212 -11.16 -11.33 -25.25
CA LYS A 212 -10.12 -10.85 -26.17
C LYS A 212 -10.03 -9.32 -26.25
N LEU A 213 -10.91 -8.59 -25.55
CA LEU A 213 -10.88 -7.14 -25.54
C LEU A 213 -9.59 -6.69 -24.88
N ALA A 214 -8.70 -6.10 -25.68
CA ALA A 214 -7.40 -5.63 -25.23
C ALA A 214 -7.43 -4.14 -24.90
N PHE A 215 -8.19 -3.36 -25.67
CA PHE A 215 -8.11 -1.91 -25.65
C PHE A 215 -9.47 -1.23 -25.76
N VAL A 216 -9.73 -0.30 -24.84
CA VAL A 216 -10.82 0.67 -24.93
C VAL A 216 -10.21 2.07 -24.88
N ALA A 217 -10.39 2.87 -25.94
CA ALA A 217 -9.67 4.14 -26.05
C ALA A 217 -10.10 5.16 -24.99
N GLU A 218 -11.40 5.19 -24.71
CA GLU A 218 -11.97 5.97 -23.62
C GLU A 218 -12.21 5.07 -22.40
N GLY A 219 -13.38 5.13 -21.78
CA GLY A 219 -13.70 4.39 -20.57
C GLY A 219 -14.53 3.12 -20.76
N VAL A 220 -14.68 2.41 -19.66
CA VAL A 220 -15.68 1.37 -19.47
C VAL A 220 -16.56 1.78 -18.29
N GLU A 221 -17.86 1.90 -18.53
CA GLU A 221 -18.85 2.30 -17.54
C GLU A 221 -19.95 1.23 -17.46
N ILE A 222 -19.93 0.46 -16.36
CA ILE A 222 -20.87 -0.61 -16.06
C ILE A 222 -21.62 -0.22 -14.79
N VAL A 223 -22.85 0.28 -14.93
CA VAL A 223 -23.59 0.90 -13.82
C VAL A 223 -25.07 0.50 -13.84
N ASN A 224 -25.70 0.37 -12.68
CA ASN A 224 -27.15 0.13 -12.58
C ASN A 224 -27.65 -1.16 -13.28
N ASN A 225 -26.85 -2.23 -13.26
CA ASN A 225 -27.24 -3.54 -13.80
C ASN A 225 -27.61 -4.51 -12.67
N ILE A 226 -28.92 -4.67 -12.44
CA ILE A 226 -29.45 -5.29 -11.21
C ILE A 226 -29.08 -6.78 -11.09
N LEU A 227 -29.10 -7.51 -12.21
CA LEU A 227 -28.88 -8.96 -12.27
C LEU A 227 -27.52 -9.33 -12.85
N LEU A 228 -26.61 -8.37 -13.05
CA LEU A 228 -25.32 -8.62 -13.69
C LEU A 228 -24.42 -9.41 -12.75
N GLU A 229 -24.20 -10.68 -13.08
CA GLU A 229 -23.41 -11.60 -12.27
C GLU A 229 -21.95 -11.68 -12.73
N THR A 230 -21.68 -11.44 -14.01
CA THR A 230 -20.35 -11.62 -14.62
C THR A 230 -19.95 -10.45 -15.50
N VAL A 231 -18.76 -9.90 -15.23
CA VAL A 231 -18.01 -9.02 -16.13
C VAL A 231 -16.65 -9.68 -16.42
N SER A 232 -16.33 -9.90 -17.69
CA SER A 232 -15.12 -10.62 -18.06
C SER A 232 -14.41 -9.98 -19.25
N PHE A 233 -13.23 -9.42 -18.97
CA PHE A 233 -12.31 -8.79 -19.91
C PHE A 233 -10.89 -9.33 -19.65
N GLU A 234 -10.68 -10.63 -19.80
CA GLU A 234 -9.44 -11.31 -19.36
C GLU A 234 -8.15 -10.77 -20.02
N SER A 235 -8.24 -10.20 -21.23
CA SER A 235 -7.09 -9.65 -21.97
C SER A 235 -6.99 -8.12 -21.93
N ILE A 236 -7.86 -7.42 -21.20
CA ILE A 236 -7.86 -5.96 -21.22
C ILE A 236 -6.59 -5.42 -20.57
N SER A 237 -5.83 -4.67 -21.34
CA SER A 237 -4.57 -4.08 -20.90
C SER A 237 -4.69 -2.57 -20.69
N TYR A 238 -5.60 -1.91 -21.41
CA TYR A 238 -5.76 -0.46 -21.32
C TYR A 238 -7.21 0.01 -21.42
N ALA A 239 -7.56 0.94 -20.54
CA ALA A 239 -8.70 1.85 -20.68
C ALA A 239 -8.37 3.23 -20.10
N GLN A 240 -8.97 4.31 -20.59
CA GLN A 240 -8.83 5.62 -19.96
C GLN A 240 -9.42 5.62 -18.53
N SER A 241 -10.51 4.91 -18.29
CA SER A 241 -11.11 4.75 -16.96
C SER A 241 -11.95 3.49 -16.89
N LEU A 242 -12.11 2.91 -15.70
CA LEU A 242 -13.03 1.81 -15.45
C LEU A 242 -13.94 2.15 -14.27
N VAL A 243 -15.25 2.03 -14.46
CA VAL A 243 -16.25 2.09 -13.40
C VAL A 243 -17.13 0.86 -13.50
N ILE A 244 -17.12 0.06 -12.44
CA ILE A 244 -18.08 -1.04 -12.22
C ILE A 244 -18.81 -0.73 -10.92
N ASP A 245 -20.07 -0.30 -11.04
CA ASP A 245 -20.95 -0.04 -9.91
C ASP A 245 -22.15 -0.98 -10.02
N SER A 246 -22.13 -2.05 -9.23
CA SER A 246 -23.18 -3.08 -9.24
C SER A 246 -24.49 -2.63 -8.58
N TYR A 247 -24.63 -1.33 -8.30
CA TYR A 247 -25.81 -0.65 -7.79
C TYR A 247 -26.15 -0.93 -6.31
N TRP A 248 -26.47 0.16 -5.60
CA TRP A 248 -27.09 0.15 -4.28
C TRP A 248 -28.24 1.16 -4.27
N ALA A 249 -29.48 0.68 -4.43
CA ALA A 249 -30.67 1.52 -4.62
C ALA A 249 -31.11 2.34 -3.42
N GLU A 250 -31.03 1.74 -2.23
CA GLU A 250 -31.69 2.08 -0.95
C GLU A 250 -31.95 0.73 -0.25
N ASP A 251 -30.90 -0.02 0.07
CA ASP A 251 -31.04 -1.19 0.96
C ASP A 251 -31.02 -0.73 2.44
N PRO A 252 -32.16 -0.77 3.16
CA PRO A 252 -32.18 -0.44 4.59
C PRO A 252 -31.46 -1.49 5.46
N ASP A 253 -31.22 -2.69 4.94
CA ASP A 253 -30.66 -3.83 5.68
C ASP A 253 -29.18 -4.07 5.41
N TYR A 254 -28.53 -3.31 4.52
CA TYR A 254 -27.10 -3.41 4.17
C TYR A 254 -26.63 -4.81 3.73
N ASN A 255 -27.49 -5.63 3.12
CA ASN A 255 -27.23 -7.06 2.87
C ASN A 255 -27.34 -7.47 1.40
N ASN A 256 -27.92 -6.66 0.52
CA ASN A 256 -28.12 -6.98 -0.90
C ASN A 256 -27.21 -6.11 -1.79
N TYR A 257 -25.91 -6.37 -1.72
CA TYR A 257 -24.97 -5.99 -2.77
C TYR A 257 -25.46 -6.52 -4.14
N GLY A 258 -25.17 -5.81 -5.23
CA GLY A 258 -25.54 -6.24 -6.58
C GLY A 258 -25.14 -7.69 -6.89
N ALA A 259 -25.77 -8.29 -7.90
CA ALA A 259 -25.58 -9.70 -8.24
C ALA A 259 -24.16 -10.06 -8.72
N LEU A 260 -23.26 -9.08 -8.86
CA LEU A 260 -21.93 -9.25 -9.42
C LEU A 260 -21.08 -10.17 -8.54
N THR A 261 -20.84 -11.36 -9.05
CA THR A 261 -20.00 -12.38 -8.41
C THR A 261 -18.67 -12.52 -9.13
N THR A 262 -18.61 -12.37 -10.45
CA THR A 262 -17.39 -12.58 -11.22
C THR A 262 -16.95 -11.29 -11.89
N VAL A 263 -15.73 -10.83 -11.56
CA VAL A 263 -15.03 -9.77 -12.28
C VAL A 263 -13.69 -10.32 -12.70
N LYS A 264 -13.45 -10.38 -14.02
CA LYS A 264 -12.16 -10.80 -14.56
C LYS A 264 -11.53 -9.65 -15.34
N ILE A 265 -10.62 -8.96 -14.69
CA ILE A 265 -9.67 -8.02 -15.27
C ILE A 265 -8.29 -8.45 -14.79
N ASN A 266 -7.27 -8.36 -15.64
CA ASN A 266 -5.94 -8.85 -15.30
C ASN A 266 -4.86 -7.90 -15.80
N GLY A 267 -4.23 -7.18 -14.87
CA GLY A 267 -3.14 -6.24 -15.19
C GLY A 267 -3.60 -5.01 -15.97
N LEU A 268 -4.85 -4.60 -15.80
CA LEU A 268 -5.41 -3.43 -16.50
C LEU A 268 -4.72 -2.15 -16.03
N ASP A 269 -4.08 -1.44 -16.96
CA ASP A 269 -3.63 -0.07 -16.77
C ASP A 269 -4.76 0.92 -17.08
N VAL A 270 -4.93 1.94 -16.23
CA VAL A 270 -5.82 3.07 -16.52
C VAL A 270 -5.13 4.42 -16.36
N GLU A 271 -5.38 5.35 -17.27
CA GLU A 271 -4.88 6.73 -17.18
C GLU A 271 -5.61 7.52 -16.09
N GLY A 272 -6.93 7.33 -16.00
CA GLY A 272 -7.83 7.97 -15.05
C GLY A 272 -8.12 7.09 -13.83
N ASN A 273 -9.39 7.04 -13.43
CA ASN A 273 -9.81 6.31 -12.24
C ASN A 273 -10.18 4.85 -12.56
N LEU A 274 -9.92 3.95 -11.61
CA LEU A 274 -10.46 2.61 -11.55
C LEU A 274 -11.34 2.50 -10.32
N THR A 275 -12.64 2.24 -10.51
CA THR A 275 -13.61 2.11 -9.41
C THR A 275 -14.38 0.82 -9.56
N ILE A 276 -14.37 -0.02 -8.52
CA ILE A 276 -15.25 -1.20 -8.41
C ILE A 276 -15.97 -1.10 -7.08
N ARG A 277 -17.31 -1.14 -7.11
CA ARG A 277 -18.17 -1.03 -5.93
C ARG A 277 -19.25 -2.09 -5.89
N PHE A 278 -19.57 -2.51 -4.67
CA PHE A 278 -20.77 -3.31 -4.33
C PHE A 278 -20.86 -4.68 -5.03
N GLY A 279 -19.74 -5.35 -5.27
CA GLY A 279 -19.71 -6.64 -5.97
C GLY A 279 -18.31 -7.22 -6.16
N GLY A 280 -18.23 -8.28 -6.95
CA GLY A 280 -16.99 -9.00 -7.30
C GLY A 280 -16.55 -9.98 -6.22
N THR A 281 -16.13 -11.19 -6.62
CA THR A 281 -15.60 -12.25 -5.74
C THR A 281 -14.30 -12.82 -6.30
N GLY A 282 -13.54 -13.52 -5.46
CA GLY A 282 -12.30 -14.15 -5.85
C GLY A 282 -11.16 -13.14 -5.92
N ALA A 283 -10.35 -13.21 -6.97
CA ALA A 283 -9.15 -12.39 -7.14
C ALA A 283 -9.33 -11.31 -8.22
N VAL A 284 -8.67 -10.17 -8.02
CA VAL A 284 -8.53 -9.11 -9.03
C VAL A 284 -7.09 -8.62 -9.10
N ASN A 285 -6.56 -8.49 -10.32
CA ASN A 285 -5.21 -7.99 -10.58
C ASN A 285 -5.28 -6.67 -11.35
N ILE A 286 -4.64 -5.64 -10.82
CA ILE A 286 -4.72 -4.26 -11.30
C ILE A 286 -3.33 -3.77 -11.66
N GLY A 287 -3.20 -3.12 -12.82
CA GLY A 287 -1.97 -2.46 -13.24
C GLY A 287 -1.79 -1.09 -12.60
N ASN A 288 -1.22 -0.16 -13.35
CA ASN A 288 -1.06 1.23 -12.97
C ASN A 288 -2.40 1.97 -13.07
N VAL A 289 -2.65 2.88 -12.12
CA VAL A 289 -3.86 3.71 -12.11
C VAL A 289 -3.40 5.16 -11.98
N GLY A 290 -3.48 5.96 -13.05
CA GLY A 290 -3.03 7.35 -13.03
C GLY A 290 -3.88 8.24 -12.12
N GLY A 291 -5.16 7.91 -11.95
CA GLY A 291 -6.09 8.52 -11.00
C GLY A 291 -6.29 7.69 -9.73
N LYS A 292 -7.52 7.73 -9.19
CA LYS A 292 -7.89 7.00 -7.98
C LYS A 292 -8.22 5.54 -8.29
N LEU A 293 -7.58 4.63 -7.57
CA LEU A 293 -8.03 3.24 -7.39
C LEU A 293 -8.98 3.20 -6.19
N SER A 294 -10.26 2.86 -6.43
CA SER A 294 -11.30 2.76 -5.40
C SER A 294 -11.95 1.38 -5.44
N LEU A 295 -11.67 0.57 -4.42
CA LEU A 295 -12.29 -0.73 -4.18
C LEU A 295 -13.09 -0.62 -2.88
N GLU A 296 -14.40 -0.43 -3.03
CA GLU A 296 -15.31 -0.15 -1.93
C GLU A 296 -16.40 -1.22 -1.85
N LYS A 297 -16.55 -1.84 -0.67
CA LYS A 297 -17.59 -2.86 -0.41
C LYS A 297 -17.62 -3.96 -1.48
N THR A 298 -16.46 -4.39 -1.92
CA THR A 298 -16.29 -5.55 -2.80
C THR A 298 -16.24 -6.83 -1.98
N LYS A 299 -16.39 -7.98 -2.63
CA LYS A 299 -16.23 -9.31 -2.02
C LYS A 299 -15.00 -10.04 -2.56
N PHE A 300 -14.01 -9.32 -3.08
CA PHE A 300 -12.74 -9.92 -3.47
C PHE A 300 -12.02 -10.46 -2.24
N THR A 301 -11.51 -11.69 -2.34
CA THR A 301 -10.64 -12.30 -1.33
C THR A 301 -9.20 -11.85 -1.52
N ASP A 302 -8.80 -11.61 -2.77
CA ASP A 302 -7.43 -11.27 -3.15
C ASP A 302 -7.44 -10.05 -4.07
N ILE A 303 -6.73 -9.01 -3.67
CA ILE A 303 -6.50 -7.80 -4.46
C ILE A 303 -5.00 -7.67 -4.67
N THR A 304 -4.56 -7.71 -5.92
CA THR A 304 -3.16 -7.51 -6.29
C THR A 304 -3.04 -6.26 -7.13
N VAL A 305 -2.15 -5.34 -6.73
CA VAL A 305 -1.71 -4.23 -7.58
C VAL A 305 -0.30 -4.52 -8.05
N GLU A 306 -0.19 -4.88 -9.32
CA GLU A 306 1.08 -5.12 -10.03
C GLU A 306 1.68 -3.80 -10.55
N GLY A 307 0.86 -2.75 -10.61
CA GLY A 307 1.29 -1.40 -10.97
C GLY A 307 2.30 -0.80 -9.98
N THR A 308 3.24 -0.04 -10.52
CA THR A 308 4.27 0.65 -9.74
C THR A 308 3.82 2.03 -9.24
N THR A 309 2.76 2.58 -9.83
CA THR A 309 2.27 3.93 -9.56
C THR A 309 0.75 3.97 -9.46
N LEU A 310 0.25 4.65 -8.43
CA LEU A 310 -1.16 5.01 -8.26
C LEU A 310 -1.33 6.52 -8.11
N GLY A 311 -2.42 7.07 -8.62
CA GLY A 311 -2.85 8.44 -8.31
C GLY A 311 -3.31 8.52 -6.86
N GLU A 312 -4.31 7.74 -6.48
CA GLU A 312 -4.75 7.54 -5.09
C GLU A 312 -5.10 6.06 -4.86
N LEU A 313 -4.98 5.61 -3.60
CA LEU A 313 -5.39 4.26 -3.19
C LEU A 313 -6.53 4.35 -2.17
N GLU A 314 -7.62 3.65 -2.43
CA GLU A 314 -8.73 3.48 -1.50
C GLU A 314 -9.24 2.04 -1.53
N VAL A 315 -8.97 1.30 -0.46
CA VAL A 315 -9.45 -0.07 -0.24
C VAL A 315 -10.23 -0.10 1.06
N ILE A 316 -11.55 -0.02 0.94
CA ILE A 316 -12.43 0.21 2.10
C ILE A 316 -13.68 -0.66 2.15
N TRP A 317 -14.05 -1.08 3.36
CA TRP A 317 -15.25 -1.88 3.64
C TRP A 317 -15.31 -3.22 2.89
N ASN A 318 -14.16 -3.84 2.58
CA ASN A 318 -14.10 -5.14 1.91
C ASN A 318 -14.04 -6.27 2.94
N SER A 319 -15.21 -6.75 3.40
CA SER A 319 -15.30 -7.71 4.50
C SER A 319 -14.84 -9.14 4.16
N GLU A 320 -14.70 -9.46 2.87
CA GLU A 320 -14.22 -10.76 2.40
C GLU A 320 -12.73 -10.73 2.01
N LEU A 321 -12.09 -9.56 2.08
CA LEU A 321 -10.67 -9.39 1.80
C LEU A 321 -9.84 -10.26 2.75
N VAL A 322 -8.92 -11.02 2.17
CA VAL A 322 -7.92 -11.82 2.88
C VAL A 322 -6.54 -11.30 2.59
N ASN A 323 -6.22 -11.09 1.31
CA ASN A 323 -4.91 -10.65 0.85
C ASN A 323 -5.01 -9.34 0.05
N LEU A 324 -4.17 -8.38 0.43
CA LEU A 324 -3.92 -7.16 -0.34
C LEU A 324 -2.42 -7.12 -0.63
N SER A 325 -2.02 -7.36 -1.88
CA SER A 325 -0.63 -7.27 -2.32
C SER A 325 -0.40 -5.95 -3.07
N LEU A 326 0.61 -5.21 -2.61
CA LEU A 326 1.02 -3.90 -3.13
C LEU A 326 2.55 -3.87 -3.26
N ASP A 327 3.16 -5.03 -3.53
CA ASP A 327 4.60 -5.25 -3.35
C ASP A 327 5.45 -4.50 -4.38
N GLU A 328 4.89 -4.27 -5.58
CA GLU A 328 5.51 -3.51 -6.67
C GLU A 328 5.30 -2.00 -6.56
N LEU A 329 4.42 -1.54 -5.68
CA LEU A 329 4.04 -0.14 -5.59
C LEU A 329 5.21 0.71 -5.08
N THR A 330 5.67 1.65 -5.91
CA THR A 330 6.77 2.56 -5.57
C THR A 330 6.30 3.97 -5.20
N THR A 331 5.15 4.39 -5.76
CA THR A 331 4.66 5.77 -5.69
C THR A 331 3.14 5.83 -5.59
N VAL A 332 2.64 6.62 -4.65
CA VAL A 332 1.24 7.09 -4.61
C VAL A 332 1.23 8.61 -4.72
N ASN A 333 0.67 9.16 -5.79
CA ASN A 333 0.69 10.60 -6.06
C ASN A 333 -0.33 11.41 -5.23
N GLY A 334 -1.10 10.75 -4.37
CA GLY A 334 -2.17 11.33 -3.59
C GLY A 334 -2.44 10.53 -2.33
N LYS A 335 -3.71 10.45 -1.92
CA LYS A 335 -4.12 9.80 -0.67
C LYS A 335 -3.94 8.28 -0.73
N LEU A 336 -3.52 7.70 0.40
CA LEU A 336 -3.55 6.27 0.66
C LEU A 336 -4.53 5.99 1.80
N ASN A 337 -5.57 5.20 1.52
CA ASN A 337 -6.62 4.84 2.47
C ASN A 337 -6.88 3.33 2.46
N ILE A 338 -6.57 2.64 3.55
CA ILE A 338 -6.88 1.23 3.75
C ILE A 338 -7.67 1.11 5.04
N GLY A 339 -8.99 0.91 4.95
CA GLY A 339 -9.77 0.93 6.17
C GLY A 339 -11.10 0.20 6.17
N ASN A 340 -11.54 -0.16 7.37
CA ASN A 340 -12.79 -0.87 7.63
C ASN A 340 -12.91 -2.21 6.88
N ASN A 341 -11.80 -2.88 6.57
CA ASN A 341 -11.79 -4.21 5.93
C ASN A 341 -11.90 -5.36 6.96
N ALA A 342 -12.66 -5.15 8.03
CA ALA A 342 -12.92 -6.15 9.06
C ALA A 342 -13.79 -7.29 8.50
N PRO A 343 -13.57 -8.56 8.91
CA PRO A 343 -14.41 -9.67 8.49
C PRO A 343 -15.86 -9.47 8.92
N ALA A 344 -16.78 -10.01 8.12
CA ALA A 344 -18.18 -10.11 8.50
C ALA A 344 -18.34 -11.09 9.68
N GLY A 345 -18.55 -10.57 10.89
CA GLY A 345 -18.63 -11.42 12.09
C GLY A 345 -18.62 -10.66 13.42
N GLY A 346 -19.66 -9.88 13.68
CA GLY A 346 -19.90 -9.21 14.96
C GLY A 346 -21.13 -8.31 14.87
N ILE A 347 -21.82 -8.04 15.98
CA ILE A 347 -22.98 -7.12 16.02
C ILE A 347 -22.46 -5.70 15.75
N GLY A 348 -22.28 -5.37 14.47
CA GLY A 348 -21.86 -4.10 13.92
C GLY A 348 -22.71 -3.82 12.69
N ILE A 349 -23.03 -2.56 12.46
CA ILE A 349 -24.00 -2.13 11.45
C ILE A 349 -23.40 -2.35 10.06
N GLY A 350 -23.88 -3.38 9.36
CA GLY A 350 -23.64 -3.64 7.94
C GLY A 350 -22.69 -4.80 7.68
N GLY A 351 -23.24 -5.92 7.18
CA GLY A 351 -22.43 -7.05 6.68
C GLY A 351 -22.92 -8.42 7.14
N GLY A 352 -24.11 -8.83 6.74
CA GLY A 352 -24.52 -10.24 6.80
C GLY A 352 -23.83 -11.04 5.68
N SER A 353 -22.55 -11.37 5.82
CA SER A 353 -21.94 -12.45 5.03
C SER A 353 -22.06 -13.76 5.81
N SER A 354 -22.53 -14.82 5.13
CA SER A 354 -22.63 -16.18 5.68
C SER A 354 -21.33 -16.97 5.63
N VAL A 355 -20.23 -16.35 5.17
CA VAL A 355 -18.92 -16.97 5.02
C VAL A 355 -18.02 -16.49 6.15
N ALA A 356 -17.59 -17.40 7.01
CA ALA A 356 -16.52 -17.13 7.97
C ALA A 356 -15.21 -16.95 7.19
N SER A 357 -14.90 -15.72 6.77
CA SER A 357 -13.57 -15.39 6.28
C SER A 357 -12.61 -15.30 7.47
N THR A 358 -11.33 -15.65 7.27
CA THR A 358 -10.27 -15.40 8.26
C THR A 358 -9.99 -13.90 8.42
N GLY A 359 -10.56 -13.06 7.55
CA GLY A 359 -10.40 -11.62 7.49
C GLY A 359 -9.02 -11.17 7.03
N PHE A 360 -8.95 -9.91 6.61
CA PHE A 360 -7.72 -9.21 6.24
C PHE A 360 -6.81 -9.14 7.48
N SER A 361 -5.79 -10.00 7.50
CA SER A 361 -4.97 -10.29 8.70
C SER A 361 -3.48 -10.01 8.54
N VAL A 362 -3.01 -9.95 7.29
CA VAL A 362 -1.65 -9.57 6.93
C VAL A 362 -1.72 -8.22 6.23
N PHE A 363 -1.11 -7.20 6.83
CA PHE A 363 -1.04 -5.88 6.22
C PHE A 363 0.09 -5.84 5.18
N PRO A 364 -0.06 -5.12 4.06
CA PRO A 364 0.97 -5.03 3.02
C PRO A 364 2.28 -4.45 3.58
N SER A 365 3.42 -5.05 3.24
CA SER A 365 4.74 -4.60 3.73
C SER A 365 5.21 -3.28 3.09
N PHE A 366 4.72 -2.96 1.87
CA PHE A 366 5.13 -1.77 1.11
C PHE A 366 6.66 -1.66 0.94
N GLU A 367 7.33 -2.79 0.68
CA GLU A 367 8.79 -2.85 0.59
C GLU A 367 9.39 -1.92 -0.46
N LYS A 368 8.73 -1.70 -1.61
CA LYS A 368 9.25 -0.82 -2.66
C LYS A 368 8.70 0.61 -2.59
N LEU A 369 7.77 0.91 -1.69
CA LEU A 369 7.11 2.21 -1.61
C LEU A 369 8.07 3.26 -1.02
N THR A 370 8.40 4.26 -1.84
CA THR A 370 9.31 5.35 -1.43
C THR A 370 8.61 6.70 -1.32
N THR A 371 7.46 6.86 -1.99
CA THR A 371 6.81 8.17 -2.18
C THR A 371 5.29 8.08 -1.97
N VAL A 372 4.74 8.93 -1.08
CA VAL A 372 3.29 9.20 -0.96
C VAL A 372 3.06 10.70 -0.86
N LEU A 373 2.33 11.28 -1.82
CA LEU A 373 2.18 12.74 -1.89
C LEU A 373 0.90 13.29 -1.21
N GLY A 374 0.05 12.41 -0.66
CA GLY A 374 -1.15 12.78 0.09
C GLY A 374 -1.22 12.15 1.49
N ASP A 375 -2.39 12.24 2.10
CA ASP A 375 -2.64 11.70 3.45
C ASP A 375 -2.56 10.17 3.47
N ILE A 376 -2.12 9.63 4.61
CA ILE A 376 -2.13 8.18 4.89
C ILE A 376 -3.15 7.93 6.00
N ASN A 377 -4.14 7.08 5.72
CA ASN A 377 -5.15 6.66 6.67
C ASN A 377 -5.28 5.14 6.67
N VAL A 378 -4.98 4.52 7.80
CA VAL A 378 -5.14 3.08 8.02
C VAL A 378 -6.03 2.92 9.25
N GLU A 379 -7.26 2.44 9.07
CA GLU A 379 -8.20 2.39 10.19
C GLU A 379 -9.18 1.22 10.16
N GLY A 380 -9.60 0.73 11.33
CA GLY A 380 -10.72 -0.21 11.43
C GLY A 380 -10.48 -1.58 10.78
N ASN A 381 -9.22 -1.98 10.57
CA ASN A 381 -8.87 -3.29 10.02
C ASN A 381 -8.66 -4.30 11.17
N SER A 382 -9.76 -4.75 11.79
CA SER A 382 -9.74 -5.39 13.13
C SER A 382 -8.97 -6.71 13.28
N ASN A 383 -8.60 -7.36 12.18
CA ASN A 383 -7.96 -8.69 12.20
C ASN A 383 -6.46 -8.67 11.95
N ILE A 384 -5.87 -7.49 11.71
CA ILE A 384 -4.43 -7.37 11.52
C ILE A 384 -3.71 -7.61 12.85
N THR A 385 -2.56 -8.27 12.76
CA THR A 385 -1.72 -8.61 13.93
C THR A 385 -0.36 -7.94 13.92
N ALA A 386 0.07 -7.36 12.80
CA ALA A 386 1.32 -6.62 12.68
C ALA A 386 1.23 -5.59 11.54
N ILE A 387 1.90 -4.45 11.71
CA ILE A 387 2.10 -3.45 10.66
C ILE A 387 3.60 -3.15 10.60
N GLU A 388 4.30 -3.73 9.63
CA GLU A 388 5.74 -3.56 9.43
C GLU A 388 5.97 -2.97 8.05
N SER A 389 5.58 -1.71 7.90
CA SER A 389 5.30 -1.12 6.59
C SER A 389 5.81 0.31 6.46
N PHE A 390 5.92 0.80 5.22
CA PHE A 390 6.34 2.18 4.93
C PHE A 390 7.78 2.52 5.36
N ASN A 391 8.58 1.53 5.74
CA ASN A 391 9.92 1.76 6.29
C ASN A 391 10.92 2.27 5.26
N ASN A 392 10.69 2.07 3.96
CA ASN A 392 11.51 2.61 2.88
C ASN A 392 11.02 3.98 2.36
N MET A 393 10.01 4.57 2.98
CA MET A 393 9.48 5.87 2.57
C MET A 393 10.46 7.00 2.89
N ILE A 394 10.74 7.81 1.88
CA ILE A 394 11.64 8.97 1.95
C ILE A 394 10.93 10.27 1.57
N ASN A 395 9.91 10.21 0.70
CA ASN A 395 9.19 11.36 0.19
C ASN A 395 7.74 11.32 0.66
N TYR A 396 7.34 12.33 1.45
CA TYR A 396 5.97 12.47 1.92
C TYR A 396 5.53 13.93 1.90
N SER A 397 4.31 14.21 1.45
CA SER A 397 3.75 15.58 1.42
C SER A 397 2.31 15.73 1.89
N GLY A 398 1.75 14.72 2.57
CA GLY A 398 0.40 14.80 3.14
C GLY A 398 0.29 15.69 4.38
N GLU A 399 -0.94 16.07 4.71
CA GLU A 399 -1.27 16.76 5.96
C GLU A 399 -1.29 15.83 7.16
N ASN A 400 -1.75 14.59 6.96
CA ASN A 400 -2.02 13.65 8.04
C ASN A 400 -1.49 12.24 7.77
N ILE A 401 -0.90 11.65 8.80
CA ILE A 401 -0.64 10.21 8.91
C ILE A 401 -1.49 9.69 10.08
N SER A 402 -2.38 8.73 9.82
CA SER A 402 -3.36 8.24 10.77
C SER A 402 -3.41 6.71 10.81
N PHE A 403 -3.27 6.13 12.01
CA PHE A 403 -3.43 4.71 12.31
C PHE A 403 -4.39 4.55 13.48
N ILE A 404 -5.58 3.98 13.24
CA ILE A 404 -6.65 3.92 14.26
C ILE A 404 -7.35 2.55 14.24
N ASN A 405 -7.30 1.83 15.36
CA ASN A 405 -8.11 0.61 15.59
C ASN A 405 -7.90 -0.50 14.54
N ASN A 406 -6.65 -0.87 14.23
CA ASN A 406 -6.31 -1.90 13.24
C ASN A 406 -6.16 -3.31 13.83
N GLY A 407 -6.92 -3.64 14.88
CA GLY A 407 -6.85 -4.92 15.55
C GLY A 407 -5.93 -4.90 16.77
N THR A 408 -5.35 -6.07 17.08
CA THR A 408 -4.47 -6.25 18.24
C THR A 408 -3.09 -6.62 17.75
N LEU A 409 -2.19 -5.63 17.76
CA LEU A 409 -0.89 -5.70 17.11
C LEU A 409 0.18 -6.25 18.06
N SER A 410 0.97 -7.22 17.59
CA SER A 410 2.23 -7.59 18.23
C SER A 410 3.30 -6.54 18.00
N VAL A 411 3.32 -5.95 16.80
CA VAL A 411 4.28 -4.93 16.37
C VAL A 411 3.63 -3.92 15.43
N MET A 412 4.04 -2.66 15.58
CA MET A 412 3.84 -1.60 14.61
C MET A 412 5.20 -0.93 14.38
N ASP A 413 5.84 -1.23 13.25
CA ASP A 413 7.15 -0.69 12.84
C ASP A 413 7.02 0.11 11.54
N VAL A 414 7.05 1.45 11.62
CA VAL A 414 6.67 2.32 10.49
C VAL A 414 7.54 3.57 10.29
N PHE A 415 7.74 3.97 9.03
CA PHE A 415 8.38 5.24 8.63
C PHE A 415 9.80 5.48 9.18
N ASN A 416 10.62 4.44 9.33
CA ASN A 416 11.96 4.59 9.91
C ASN A 416 12.97 5.34 9.04
N GLU A 417 12.78 5.39 7.72
CA GLU A 417 13.62 6.17 6.81
C GLU A 417 13.11 7.59 6.55
N LEU A 418 11.93 7.97 7.07
CA LEU A 418 11.31 9.26 6.81
C LEU A 418 12.03 10.39 7.57
N LEU A 419 12.75 11.27 6.86
CA LEU A 419 13.49 12.39 7.48
C LEU A 419 12.61 13.64 7.72
N VAL A 420 11.72 13.93 6.76
CA VAL A 420 10.89 15.13 6.73
C VAL A 420 9.48 14.76 6.33
N ALA A 421 8.50 15.22 7.12
CA ALA A 421 7.08 15.09 6.83
C ALA A 421 6.43 16.48 6.86
N GLU A 422 6.18 17.05 5.69
CA GLU A 422 5.62 18.39 5.57
C GLU A 422 4.69 18.54 4.37
N ASN A 423 3.54 19.19 4.58
CA ASN A 423 2.67 19.61 3.50
C ASN A 423 3.07 21.00 2.99
N ARG A 424 3.43 21.09 1.71
CA ARG A 424 3.76 22.33 1.03
C ARG A 424 2.53 22.93 0.36
N ILE A 425 1.88 23.84 1.08
CA ILE A 425 0.72 24.61 0.58
C ILE A 425 1.15 25.60 -0.53
N SER A 426 2.35 26.18 -0.41
CA SER A 426 2.96 27.01 -1.44
C SER A 426 4.49 27.07 -1.30
N GLN A 427 5.18 27.72 -2.22
CA GLN A 427 6.63 27.96 -2.14
C GLN A 427 7.07 28.76 -0.89
N TYR A 428 6.14 29.41 -0.18
CA TYR A 428 6.40 30.21 1.02
C TYR A 428 5.72 29.66 2.28
N GLN A 429 4.84 28.67 2.15
CA GLN A 429 4.04 28.18 3.26
C GLN A 429 4.12 26.66 3.31
N VAL A 430 4.66 26.18 4.43
CA VAL A 430 4.83 24.78 4.74
C VAL A 430 4.22 24.53 6.11
N THR A 431 3.49 23.43 6.24
CA THR A 431 2.97 22.96 7.53
C THR A 431 3.52 21.58 7.80
N LYS A 432 4.03 21.35 9.00
CA LYS A 432 4.49 20.03 9.41
C LYS A 432 3.31 19.06 9.54
N THR A 433 3.52 17.83 9.13
CA THR A 433 2.50 16.78 9.07
C THR A 433 2.01 16.40 10.47
N ARG A 434 0.71 16.16 10.59
CA ARG A 434 0.10 15.65 11.81
C ARG A 434 0.16 14.12 11.84
N ILE A 435 0.54 13.55 12.97
CA ILE A 435 0.70 12.12 13.18
C ILE A 435 -0.25 11.70 14.29
N PHE A 436 -1.23 10.86 13.95
CA PHE A 436 -2.24 10.35 14.86
C PHE A 436 -2.17 8.83 14.91
N ILE A 437 -1.83 8.27 16.06
CA ILE A 437 -1.72 6.82 16.26
C ILE A 437 -2.56 6.46 17.47
N SER A 438 -3.52 5.55 17.29
CA SER A 438 -4.37 5.04 18.36
C SER A 438 -4.58 3.54 18.16
N GLU A 439 -3.69 2.76 18.76
CA GLU A 439 -3.59 1.32 18.50
C GLU A 439 -3.49 0.49 19.79
N LYS A 440 -3.91 -0.77 19.69
CA LYS A 440 -3.61 -1.80 20.69
C LYS A 440 -2.34 -2.50 20.23
N VAL A 441 -1.19 -2.22 20.84
CA VAL A 441 0.11 -2.68 20.33
C VAL A 441 1.07 -3.07 21.45
N SER A 442 1.76 -4.21 21.30
CA SER A 442 2.81 -4.63 22.25
C SER A 442 4.14 -3.90 21.99
N TRP A 443 4.51 -3.66 20.73
CA TRP A 443 5.72 -2.92 20.38
C TRP A 443 5.44 -1.90 19.27
N PHE A 444 5.50 -0.62 19.61
CA PHE A 444 5.51 0.46 18.65
C PHE A 444 6.96 0.89 18.39
N ASN A 445 7.35 0.99 17.13
CA ASN A 445 8.57 1.60 16.66
C ASN A 445 8.27 2.44 15.41
N GLY A 446 8.77 3.66 15.33
CA GLY A 446 8.58 4.40 14.10
C GLY A 446 9.10 5.81 14.09
N PHE A 447 9.14 6.40 12.89
CA PHE A 447 9.61 7.77 12.69
C PHE A 447 11.02 8.00 13.25
N SER A 448 11.88 6.97 13.23
CA SER A 448 13.19 7.00 13.89
C SER A 448 14.12 8.10 13.37
N LYS A 449 13.99 8.48 12.09
CA LYS A 449 14.79 9.56 11.46
C LYS A 449 14.03 10.89 11.30
N LEU A 450 12.77 10.96 11.71
CA LEU A 450 11.97 12.17 11.54
C LEU A 450 12.51 13.27 12.45
N THR A 451 12.85 14.42 11.87
CA THR A 451 13.54 15.51 12.58
C THR A 451 12.60 16.57 13.15
N GLU A 452 11.46 16.80 12.47
CA GLU A 452 10.46 17.80 12.82
C GLU A 452 9.04 17.25 12.61
N GLY A 453 8.13 17.52 13.54
CA GLY A 453 6.74 17.05 13.50
C GLY A 453 5.71 18.19 13.59
N GLY A 454 4.50 17.94 13.10
CA GLY A 454 3.35 18.80 13.34
C GLY A 454 2.74 18.53 14.70
N GLU A 455 1.46 18.16 14.71
CA GLU A 455 0.80 17.61 15.89
C GLU A 455 1.08 16.11 15.96
N ILE A 456 1.57 15.63 17.11
CA ILE A 456 1.83 14.20 17.33
C ILE A 456 0.94 13.73 18.47
N SER A 457 0.01 12.82 18.17
CA SER A 457 -0.86 12.19 19.16
C SER A 457 -0.67 10.69 19.12
N LEU A 458 -0.18 10.12 20.23
CA LEU A 458 0.04 8.68 20.39
C LEU A 458 -0.82 8.15 21.51
N THR A 459 -1.65 7.16 21.20
CA THR A 459 -2.40 6.35 22.16
C THR A 459 -1.99 4.90 21.97
N VAL A 460 -1.35 4.33 22.99
CA VAL A 460 -0.91 2.93 23.01
C VAL A 460 -1.70 2.21 24.09
N ASN A 461 -2.59 1.32 23.66
CA ASN A 461 -3.43 0.54 24.55
C ASN A 461 -2.88 -0.88 24.72
N ASN A 462 -3.13 -1.47 25.89
CA ASN A 462 -2.72 -2.82 26.19
C ASN A 462 -3.50 -3.86 25.35
N PRO A 463 -2.82 -4.68 24.52
CA PRO A 463 -3.42 -5.78 23.75
C PRO A 463 -4.24 -6.80 24.56
N SER A 464 -3.93 -6.96 25.85
CA SER A 464 -4.44 -8.07 26.68
C SER A 464 -5.74 -7.79 27.44
N GLU A 465 -6.23 -6.54 27.50
CA GLU A 465 -7.35 -6.15 28.39
C GLU A 465 -8.73 -6.68 27.97
N GLU A 466 -8.93 -7.12 26.71
CA GLU A 466 -10.22 -7.67 26.23
C GLU A 466 -10.34 -9.21 26.38
N SER A 467 -9.28 -9.91 26.77
CA SER A 467 -9.20 -11.39 26.75
C SER A 467 -9.84 -12.10 27.95
N GLY A 468 -10.61 -11.40 28.79
CA GLY A 468 -11.15 -12.01 30.01
C GLY A 468 -10.06 -12.35 31.03
N GLY A 469 -9.36 -11.30 31.48
CA GLY A 469 -8.51 -11.22 32.66
C GLY A 469 -8.10 -12.54 33.33
N ILE A 470 -6.98 -13.11 32.90
CA ILE A 470 -6.06 -13.83 33.79
C ILE A 470 -4.64 -13.40 33.41
N GLY A 471 -3.94 -12.84 34.39
CA GLY A 471 -2.74 -12.03 34.22
C GLY A 471 -1.55 -12.67 33.52
N ILE A 472 -0.90 -11.84 32.71
CA ILE A 472 0.56 -11.72 32.55
C ILE A 472 0.80 -10.26 32.15
N SER A 473 1.68 -9.54 32.85
CA SER A 473 2.12 -8.22 32.41
C SER A 473 2.84 -8.39 31.07
N SER A 474 2.16 -8.08 29.97
CA SER A 474 2.81 -8.02 28.66
C SER A 474 3.68 -6.76 28.64
N VAL A 475 4.95 -6.92 28.28
CA VAL A 475 5.82 -5.78 28.00
C VAL A 475 5.18 -4.98 26.86
N ILE A 476 4.91 -3.70 27.11
CA ILE A 476 4.42 -2.75 26.13
C ILE A 476 5.53 -1.73 25.90
N LYS A 477 6.12 -1.80 24.70
CA LYS A 477 7.31 -1.05 24.32
C LYS A 477 6.95 0.07 23.36
N LEU A 478 7.37 1.29 23.67
CA LEU A 478 7.25 2.45 22.80
C LEU A 478 8.65 2.96 22.45
N GLU A 479 9.03 2.75 21.19
CA GLU A 479 10.24 3.25 20.56
C GLU A 479 9.89 4.15 19.37
N GLY A 480 10.84 4.98 18.96
CA GLY A 480 10.68 5.83 17.79
C GLY A 480 10.77 7.32 18.10
N PHE A 481 10.57 8.16 17.09
CA PHE A 481 10.72 9.62 17.20
C PHE A 481 12.06 10.04 17.84
N SER A 482 13.11 9.23 17.71
CA SER A 482 14.37 9.42 18.45
C SER A 482 15.21 10.58 17.92
N ALA A 483 14.98 10.99 16.67
CA ALA A 483 15.62 12.13 16.00
C ALA A 483 14.81 13.43 16.05
N ILE A 484 13.59 13.42 16.62
CA ILE A 484 12.73 14.59 16.57
C ILE A 484 13.22 15.67 17.54
N THR A 485 13.46 16.87 17.02
CA THR A 485 13.98 18.01 17.81
C THR A 485 12.91 19.08 18.05
N GLU A 486 11.93 19.17 17.15
CA GLU A 486 10.83 20.14 17.20
C GLU A 486 9.48 19.48 16.82
N ALA A 487 8.41 19.87 17.53
CA ALA A 487 7.03 19.56 17.14
C ALA A 487 6.09 20.76 17.38
N THR A 488 4.92 20.81 16.74
CA THR A 488 3.90 21.82 17.04
C THR A 488 3.27 21.55 18.42
N ASN A 489 2.87 20.31 18.68
CA ASN A 489 2.40 19.83 19.98
C ASN A 489 2.60 18.31 20.06
N VAL A 490 2.59 17.78 21.28
CA VAL A 490 2.74 16.33 21.54
C VAL A 490 1.73 15.89 22.59
N SER A 491 0.93 14.86 22.29
CA SER A 491 -0.03 14.27 23.21
C SER A 491 0.22 12.76 23.32
N LEU A 492 0.65 12.32 24.50
CA LEU A 492 1.03 10.94 24.79
C LEU A 492 0.05 10.32 25.78
N TYR A 493 -0.87 9.51 25.27
CA TYR A 493 -1.83 8.69 26.00
C TYR A 493 -1.24 7.28 26.16
N ILE A 494 -0.16 7.18 26.94
CA ILE A 494 0.76 6.03 26.95
C ILE A 494 0.89 5.38 28.33
N GLY A 495 -0.08 5.57 29.22
CA GLY A 495 0.03 5.09 30.60
C GLY A 495 0.09 3.57 30.78
N GLU A 496 -0.21 2.80 29.72
CA GLU A 496 -0.02 1.33 29.66
C GLU A 496 1.43 0.92 29.33
N VAL A 497 2.27 1.83 28.83
CA VAL A 497 3.62 1.52 28.38
C VAL A 497 4.50 1.11 29.57
N THR A 498 5.25 0.02 29.41
CA THR A 498 6.18 -0.50 30.42
C THR A 498 7.65 -0.21 30.06
N GLU A 499 7.94 0.07 28.80
CA GLU A 499 9.28 0.45 28.32
C GLU A 499 9.18 1.62 27.32
N LEU A 500 9.82 2.76 27.65
CA LEU A 500 9.77 3.98 26.84
C LEU A 500 11.17 4.43 26.39
N ASN A 501 11.39 4.45 25.07
CA ASN A 501 12.59 5.00 24.45
C ASN A 501 12.22 5.80 23.19
N ALA A 502 11.61 6.97 23.41
CA ALA A 502 11.18 7.86 22.35
C ALA A 502 11.36 9.33 22.73
N PHE A 503 11.43 10.21 21.72
CA PHE A 503 11.56 11.67 21.88
C PHE A 503 12.80 12.12 22.68
N ASN A 504 13.90 11.35 22.60
CA ASN A 504 15.12 11.53 23.38
C ASN A 504 15.79 12.92 23.22
N VAL A 505 15.57 13.55 22.07
CA VAL A 505 16.18 14.83 21.68
C VAL A 505 15.14 15.93 21.42
N LEU A 506 13.89 15.72 21.83
CA LEU A 506 12.83 16.72 21.65
C LEU A 506 13.11 17.92 22.56
N GLU A 507 13.36 19.07 21.94
CA GLU A 507 13.78 20.28 22.65
C GLU A 507 12.78 21.43 22.56
N THR A 508 11.93 21.44 21.53
CA THR A 508 11.12 22.61 21.18
C THR A 508 9.69 22.22 20.84
N LEU A 509 8.73 22.96 21.39
CA LEU A 509 7.32 22.89 21.02
C LEU A 509 6.84 24.26 20.53
N THR A 510 6.27 24.30 19.32
CA THR A 510 5.81 25.52 18.65
C THR A 510 4.29 25.51 18.42
N PRO A 511 3.47 25.65 19.48
CA PRO A 511 2.02 25.53 19.36
C PRO A 511 1.46 26.58 18.40
N LYS A 512 0.65 26.12 17.44
CA LYS A 512 0.06 26.96 16.38
C LYS A 512 -0.78 28.12 16.92
N TYR A 513 -1.37 27.96 18.10
CA TYR A 513 -2.17 28.98 18.76
C TYR A 513 -1.78 29.12 20.24
N PRO A 514 -1.69 30.35 20.76
CA PRO A 514 -1.31 30.63 22.15
C PRO A 514 -2.43 30.33 23.16
N ASN A 515 -3.34 29.41 22.86
CA ASN A 515 -4.46 28.99 23.72
C ASN A 515 -4.60 27.46 23.80
N TYR A 516 -3.67 26.69 23.24
CA TYR A 516 -3.74 25.23 23.18
C TYR A 516 -2.78 24.58 24.18
N THR A 517 -3.18 23.41 24.69
CA THR A 517 -2.29 22.48 25.38
C THR A 517 -1.18 22.08 24.40
N TYR A 518 0.06 22.43 24.71
CA TYR A 518 1.20 22.14 23.84
C TYR A 518 1.79 20.75 24.12
N PHE A 519 1.54 20.21 25.32
CA PHE A 519 2.03 18.89 25.74
C PHE A 519 1.00 18.19 26.63
N THR A 520 0.69 16.92 26.34
CA THR A 520 -0.12 16.05 27.21
C THR A 520 0.63 14.75 27.48
N LEU A 521 0.64 14.28 28.73
CA LEU A 521 1.28 13.03 29.11
C LEU A 521 0.47 12.28 30.16
N ASP A 522 0.17 11.02 29.90
CA ASP A 522 -0.29 10.06 30.91
C ASP A 522 0.90 9.46 31.66
N MET A 523 0.87 9.57 32.98
CA MET A 523 1.83 8.90 33.86
C MET A 523 1.68 7.37 33.74
N PRO A 524 2.77 6.60 33.90
CA PRO A 524 2.70 5.15 33.80
C PRO A 524 1.90 4.56 34.97
N LYS A 525 1.12 3.49 34.69
CA LYS A 525 0.45 2.68 35.73
C LYS A 525 1.41 2.12 36.78
N GLU A 526 2.64 1.82 36.36
CA GLU A 526 3.69 1.28 37.21
C GLU A 526 4.78 2.33 37.47
N SER A 527 5.01 2.66 38.74
CA SER A 527 6.00 3.67 39.15
C SER A 527 7.46 3.28 38.86
N THR A 528 7.71 2.05 38.39
CA THR A 528 9.03 1.55 37.98
C THR A 528 9.37 1.86 36.52
N VAL A 529 8.42 2.32 35.72
CA VAL A 529 8.64 2.63 34.31
C VAL A 529 9.45 3.92 34.18
N SER A 530 10.55 3.84 33.47
CA SER A 530 11.47 4.95 33.25
C SER A 530 10.99 5.86 32.12
N PHE A 531 10.83 7.16 32.40
CA PHE A 531 10.51 8.19 31.41
C PHE A 531 11.74 9.07 31.07
N CYS A 532 12.96 8.55 31.28
CA CYS A 532 14.19 9.33 31.14
C CYS A 532 14.47 9.80 29.72
N SER A 533 13.95 9.09 28.72
CA SER A 533 13.98 9.53 27.32
C SER A 533 13.26 10.88 27.13
N LEU A 534 12.26 11.21 27.96
CA LEU A 534 11.56 12.50 27.94
C LEU A 534 12.21 13.57 28.83
N SER A 535 13.31 13.28 29.52
CA SER A 535 13.91 14.19 30.52
C SER A 535 14.22 15.59 29.97
N MET A 536 14.68 15.67 28.71
CA MET A 536 14.99 16.92 28.05
C MET A 536 13.76 17.83 27.94
N ILE A 537 12.65 17.33 27.37
CA ILE A 537 11.43 18.11 27.20
C ILE A 537 10.74 18.37 28.54
N LEU A 538 10.69 17.39 29.44
CA LEU A 538 10.04 17.51 30.74
C LEU A 538 10.72 18.56 31.63
N ASN A 539 12.05 18.63 31.64
CA ASN A 539 12.77 19.68 32.37
C ASN A 539 12.46 21.09 31.84
N LYS A 540 12.37 21.27 30.52
CA LYS A 540 11.97 22.55 29.92
C LYS A 540 10.54 22.94 30.28
N ILE A 541 9.62 21.97 30.27
CA ILE A 541 8.23 22.17 30.70
C ILE A 541 8.19 22.62 32.16
N LYS A 542 8.91 21.93 33.06
CA LYS A 542 9.01 22.28 34.47
C LYS A 542 9.58 23.68 34.69
N ASN A 543 10.55 24.09 33.89
CA ASN A 543 11.14 25.44 33.94
C ASN A 543 10.22 26.53 33.37
N GLY A 544 9.07 26.17 32.78
CA GLY A 544 8.11 27.08 32.18
C GLY A 544 8.56 27.65 30.82
N ASP A 545 9.48 26.98 30.12
CA ASP A 545 10.06 27.45 28.85
C ASP A 545 9.00 27.64 27.74
N PHE A 546 7.86 26.95 27.85
CA PHE A 546 6.74 27.01 26.90
C PHE A 546 5.48 27.66 27.48
N ASP A 547 5.49 28.04 28.77
CA ASP A 547 4.33 28.62 29.42
C ASP A 547 4.09 30.04 28.90
N ASN A 548 2.83 30.37 28.57
CA ASN A 548 2.49 31.71 28.13
C ASN A 548 2.14 32.59 29.36
N PRO A 549 2.99 33.59 29.72
CA PRO A 549 2.74 34.42 30.90
C PRO A 549 1.49 35.31 30.76
N TYR A 550 0.96 35.45 29.55
CA TYR A 550 -0.23 36.24 29.25
C TYR A 550 -1.50 35.41 29.06
N ASN A 551 -1.40 34.06 29.08
CA ASN A 551 -2.55 33.17 28.98
C ASN A 551 -2.37 31.89 29.79
N ALA A 552 -3.04 31.82 30.94
CA ALA A 552 -3.06 30.65 31.82
C ALA A 552 -3.70 29.39 31.20
N SER A 553 -4.35 29.50 30.03
CA SER A 553 -4.88 28.35 29.29
C SER A 553 -3.83 27.61 28.45
N VAL A 554 -2.64 28.18 28.24
CA VAL A 554 -1.50 27.45 27.65
C VAL A 554 -0.77 26.75 28.75
N LYS A 555 -0.86 25.43 28.77
CA LYS A 555 -0.19 24.60 29.77
C LYS A 555 0.19 23.25 29.18
N ALA A 556 1.21 22.63 29.76
CA ALA A 556 1.33 21.18 29.70
C ALA A 556 0.30 20.54 30.63
N SER A 557 -0.30 19.43 30.19
CA SER A 557 -1.25 18.63 30.95
C SER A 557 -0.60 17.30 31.31
N ILE A 558 -0.16 17.15 32.56
CA ILE A 558 0.26 15.85 33.11
C ILE A 558 -0.95 15.22 33.77
N ARG A 559 -1.19 13.94 33.51
CA ARG A 559 -2.37 13.22 33.99
C ARG A 559 -1.98 11.95 34.70
N ASP A 560 -2.71 11.65 35.77
CA ASP A 560 -2.54 10.45 36.57
C ASP A 560 -3.88 9.72 36.72
N LEU A 561 -3.82 8.42 37.02
CA LEU A 561 -4.97 7.57 37.26
C LEU A 561 -5.66 7.95 38.56
N ASN A 562 -6.92 8.37 38.46
CA ASN A 562 -7.75 8.62 39.62
C ASN A 562 -8.33 7.31 40.21
N GLU A 563 -9.01 7.43 41.35
CA GLU A 563 -9.66 6.31 42.07
C GLU A 563 -10.73 5.56 41.24
N TRP A 564 -11.18 6.13 40.13
CA TRP A 564 -12.18 5.56 39.23
C TRP A 564 -11.56 4.87 38.00
N GLY A 565 -10.23 4.83 37.91
CA GLY A 565 -9.51 4.21 36.79
C GLY A 565 -9.45 5.09 35.53
N TYR A 566 -9.66 6.40 35.66
CA TYR A 566 -9.54 7.35 34.54
C TYR A 566 -8.37 8.31 34.74
N TYR A 567 -7.69 8.65 33.65
CA TYR A 567 -6.65 9.69 33.66
C TYR A 567 -7.28 11.07 33.86
N GLY A 568 -6.90 11.74 34.94
CA GLY A 568 -7.27 13.12 35.27
C GLY A 568 -6.04 14.01 35.39
N GLU A 569 -6.20 15.31 35.15
CA GLU A 569 -5.09 16.26 35.31
C GLU A 569 -4.63 16.33 36.78
N VAL A 570 -3.32 16.33 37.00
CA VAL A 570 -2.72 16.46 38.33
C VAL A 570 -2.80 17.90 38.84
N ASP A 571 -2.93 18.07 40.16
CA ASP A 571 -2.97 19.40 40.79
C ASP A 571 -1.61 20.12 40.74
N ASP A 572 -0.51 19.38 40.82
CA ASP A 572 0.87 19.89 40.79
C ASP A 572 1.67 19.22 39.67
N ARG A 573 1.73 19.91 38.53
CA ARG A 573 2.47 19.49 37.33
C ARG A 573 3.95 19.25 37.63
N ASP A 574 4.59 20.13 38.39
CA ASP A 574 6.04 20.12 38.55
C ASP A 574 6.47 18.98 39.49
N ALA A 575 5.66 18.70 40.52
CA ALA A 575 5.85 17.53 41.37
C ALA A 575 5.68 16.21 40.60
N ALA A 576 4.69 16.12 39.71
CA ALA A 576 4.49 14.94 38.88
C ALA A 576 5.65 14.71 37.90
N ILE A 577 6.23 15.78 37.34
CA ILE A 577 7.44 15.67 36.52
C ILE A 577 8.63 15.16 37.33
N ASP A 578 8.82 15.64 38.57
CA ASP A 578 9.88 15.15 39.45
C ASP A 578 9.75 13.66 39.76
N GLU A 579 8.52 13.19 39.97
CA GLU A 579 8.23 11.77 40.15
C GLU A 579 8.64 10.94 38.92
N LEU A 580 8.22 11.36 37.72
CA LEU A 580 8.56 10.68 36.45
C LEU A 580 10.07 10.60 36.20
N LEU A 581 10.83 11.60 36.65
CA LEU A 581 12.27 11.67 36.46
C LEU A 581 13.08 11.09 37.63
N SER A 582 12.46 10.75 38.76
CA SER A 582 13.15 10.22 39.94
C SER A 582 13.87 8.88 39.69
N VAL A 583 13.43 8.12 38.68
CA VAL A 583 14.02 6.82 38.29
C VAL A 583 15.21 6.99 37.32
N CYS A 584 15.55 8.23 36.95
CA CYS A 584 16.62 8.55 35.99
C CYS A 584 17.99 8.80 36.61
N GLU A 585 18.06 8.89 37.94
CA GLU A 585 19.26 9.28 38.69
C GLU A 585 20.16 8.09 39.09
#